data_AF-A0A5N8VCQ2-F1
#
_entry.id   AF-A0A5N8VCQ2-F1
#
_cell.length_a   1.000
_cell.length_b   1.000
_cell.length_c   1.000
_cell.angle_alpha   90.00
_cell.angle_beta   90.00
_cell.angle_gamma   90.00
#
_symmetry.space_group_name_H-M   'P 1'
#
loop_
_entity.id
_entity.type
_entity.pdbx_description
1 polymer ?
#
loop_
_entity_poly.entity_id
_entity_poly.type
_entity_poly.pdbx_seq_one_letter_code
_entity_poly.pdbx_strand_id
1 'polypeptide(L)'
;MLRARFLARAALAATALLVTACAGDPGGPAGPTPEAVAPARLGRTLPDDPVRMVLPAVGAETRWTQGLDVFGRQVGRAATARCAERKGIALPADIPPAFIRFFELPDLDFVARHGLSASAEVPAVASSSGPARTGSAAEVDACRAEGTKAAATVRDLYVPLQQQWFGRLTSLRDDPAVLKAQRGLPDCLAARGVPARDEQTFMSLADARQQRAAAADLPATERALGSTYAACMRPVEAVREPARLRLRTRFLAEHAAEIRTLRTTFFPALRSAERDYGVPLVFPEP
;
A
#
# COMPACT_ATOMS: atom_id res chain seq x y z
N MET A 1 20.10 34.80 -48.76
CA MET A 1 20.95 35.32 -47.66
C MET A 1 21.37 34.12 -46.79
N LEU A 2 22.37 33.32 -47.18
CA LEU A 2 23.79 33.44 -46.83
C LEU A 2 24.06 33.94 -45.39
N ARG A 3 24.45 33.02 -44.48
CA ARG A 3 25.85 32.90 -44.02
C ARG A 3 26.04 31.73 -43.05
N ALA A 4 26.85 30.78 -43.51
CA ALA A 4 27.53 29.75 -42.71
C ALA A 4 28.82 30.29 -42.10
N ARG A 5 29.27 29.75 -40.95
CA ARG A 5 30.68 29.51 -40.54
C ARG A 5 30.67 28.42 -39.45
N PHE A 6 30.96 27.15 -39.71
CA PHE A 6 32.27 26.46 -39.84
C PHE A 6 33.18 26.49 -38.60
N LEU A 7 33.26 25.30 -37.96
CA LEU A 7 34.40 24.51 -37.46
C LEU A 7 35.59 25.19 -36.74
N ALA A 8 35.97 24.64 -35.57
CA ALA A 8 37.35 24.17 -35.31
C ALA A 8 37.45 23.26 -34.07
N ARG A 9 38.31 22.24 -34.18
CA ARG A 9 38.68 21.19 -33.21
C ARG A 9 39.92 21.61 -32.39
N ALA A 10 40.08 21.09 -31.17
CA ALA A 10 41.35 20.66 -30.50
C ALA A 10 40.99 20.09 -29.10
N ALA A 11 41.25 18.83 -28.70
CA ALA A 11 42.46 18.01 -28.57
C ALA A 11 43.17 18.12 -27.18
N LEU A 12 43.06 17.01 -26.41
CA LEU A 12 44.05 16.29 -25.58
C LEU A 12 44.91 17.00 -24.49
N ALA A 13 44.88 16.46 -23.26
CA ALA A 13 46.00 16.00 -22.38
C ALA A 13 45.49 15.93 -20.91
N ALA A 14 45.40 14.78 -20.22
CA ALA A 14 46.44 13.90 -19.64
C ALA A 14 47.11 14.41 -18.34
N THR A 15 46.77 13.74 -17.23
CA THR A 15 47.56 13.40 -16.02
C THR A 15 48.10 14.47 -15.07
N ALA A 16 47.72 14.40 -13.79
CA ALA A 16 48.65 14.07 -12.69
C ALA A 16 47.92 13.78 -11.36
N LEU A 17 48.38 12.72 -10.70
CA LEU A 17 48.00 12.25 -9.37
C LEU A 17 48.26 13.29 -8.28
N LEU A 18 47.31 13.45 -7.36
CA LEU A 18 47.62 13.79 -5.97
C LEU A 18 46.85 12.86 -5.02
N VAL A 19 47.62 11.89 -4.54
CA VAL A 19 47.34 11.04 -3.38
C VAL A 19 47.07 11.93 -2.17
N THR A 20 45.87 11.89 -1.63
CA THR A 20 45.62 12.33 -0.25
C THR A 20 44.97 11.19 0.53
N ALA A 21 45.84 10.60 1.34
CA ALA A 21 45.64 9.70 2.46
C ALA A 21 44.19 9.35 2.87
N CYS A 22 43.90 8.06 2.82
CA CYS A 22 42.94 7.40 3.70
C CYS A 22 43.40 7.60 5.15
N ALA A 23 42.76 8.52 5.88
CA ALA A 23 42.74 8.46 7.32
C ALA A 23 41.64 7.47 7.72
N GLY A 24 42.04 6.22 7.97
CA GLY A 24 41.21 5.27 8.68
C GLY A 24 41.08 5.72 10.13
N ASP A 25 39.88 6.11 10.52
CA ASP A 25 39.55 6.37 11.92
C ASP A 25 39.26 5.00 12.60
N PRO A 26 39.99 4.62 13.66
CA PRO A 26 39.77 3.37 14.35
C PRO A 26 38.63 3.53 15.34
N GLY A 27 37.53 2.80 15.13
CA GLY A 27 36.65 2.38 16.21
C GLY A 27 35.80 3.48 16.85
N GLY A 28 34.92 4.11 16.06
CA GLY A 28 33.65 4.56 16.63
C GLY A 28 32.86 3.33 17.08
N PRO A 29 32.19 3.34 18.25
CA PRO A 29 31.35 2.22 18.65
C PRO A 29 30.37 1.96 17.52
N ALA A 30 30.31 0.71 17.06
CA ALA A 30 29.29 0.27 16.13
C ALA A 30 27.95 0.68 16.73
N GLY A 31 27.35 1.74 16.18
CA GLY A 31 26.01 2.15 16.55
C GLY A 31 25.11 0.93 16.39
N PRO A 32 24.07 0.79 17.23
CA PRO A 32 23.19 -0.37 17.16
C PRO A 32 22.78 -0.58 15.70
N THR A 33 23.14 -1.75 15.15
CA THR A 33 22.75 -2.14 13.81
C THR A 33 21.24 -1.95 13.73
N PRO A 34 20.71 -1.25 12.71
CA PRO A 34 19.28 -1.02 12.60
C PRO A 34 18.59 -2.38 12.70
N GLU A 35 17.83 -2.58 13.77
CA GLU A 35 17.10 -3.82 13.97
C GLU A 35 16.17 -3.98 12.77
N ALA A 36 16.35 -5.09 12.03
CA ALA A 36 15.55 -5.37 10.85
C ALA A 36 14.06 -5.28 11.23
N VAL A 37 13.29 -4.53 10.45
CA VAL A 37 11.83 -4.45 10.68
C VAL A 37 11.29 -5.84 10.40
N ALA A 38 10.85 -6.55 11.44
CA ALA A 38 10.10 -7.78 11.23
C ALA A 38 8.84 -7.45 10.41
N PRO A 39 8.59 -8.14 9.29
CA PRO A 39 7.34 -8.03 8.56
C PRO A 39 6.16 -8.29 9.51
N ALA A 40 5.05 -7.59 9.30
CA ALA A 40 3.84 -7.86 10.04
C ALA A 40 3.41 -9.32 9.81
N ARG A 41 2.92 -9.96 10.87
CA ARG A 41 2.37 -11.31 10.77
C ARG A 41 1.09 -11.28 9.96
N LEU A 42 0.78 -12.41 9.32
CA LEU A 42 -0.48 -12.57 8.59
C LEU A 42 -1.45 -13.43 9.38
N GLY A 43 -2.64 -12.86 9.57
CA GLY A 43 -3.78 -13.50 10.19
C GLY A 43 -4.84 -13.94 9.19
N ARG A 44 -5.74 -14.81 9.63
CA ARG A 44 -6.96 -15.21 8.89
C ARG A 44 -8.24 -14.83 9.64
N THR A 45 -8.11 -14.12 10.76
CA THR A 45 -9.22 -13.76 11.62
C THR A 45 -10.10 -12.71 10.95
N LEU A 46 -11.33 -13.11 10.65
CA LEU A 46 -12.37 -12.21 10.13
C LEU A 46 -13.00 -11.42 11.28
N PRO A 47 -13.47 -10.18 11.04
CA PRO A 47 -14.30 -9.48 12.01
C PRO A 47 -15.67 -10.14 12.12
N ASP A 48 -16.32 -9.99 13.28
CA ASP A 48 -17.68 -10.51 13.50
C ASP A 48 -18.72 -9.89 12.56
N ASP A 49 -18.50 -8.63 12.14
CA ASP A 49 -19.35 -7.91 11.20
C ASP A 49 -18.54 -7.56 9.93
N PRO A 50 -18.92 -8.05 8.73
CA PRO A 50 -18.23 -7.76 7.47
C PRO A 50 -18.22 -6.26 7.11
N VAL A 51 -19.12 -5.47 7.69
CA VAL A 51 -19.11 -4.00 7.58
C VAL A 51 -17.74 -3.42 7.93
N ARG A 52 -17.04 -3.98 8.92
CA ARG A 52 -15.72 -3.48 9.34
C ARG A 52 -14.64 -3.69 8.28
N MET A 53 -14.81 -4.67 7.39
CA MET A 53 -13.89 -4.89 6.27
C MET A 53 -14.17 -3.95 5.10
N VAL A 54 -15.45 -3.72 4.81
CA VAL A 54 -15.89 -2.96 3.64
C VAL A 54 -15.91 -1.46 3.91
N LEU A 55 -16.34 -1.07 5.11
CA LEU A 55 -16.58 0.31 5.56
C LEU A 55 -15.72 0.61 6.81
N PRO A 56 -14.38 0.65 6.67
CA PRO A 56 -13.51 0.95 7.80
C PRO A 56 -13.79 2.38 8.29
N ALA A 57 -13.84 2.56 9.60
CA ALA A 57 -13.99 3.87 10.25
C ALA A 57 -12.81 4.21 11.19
N VAL A 58 -12.02 3.20 11.57
CA VAL A 58 -10.82 3.35 12.40
C VAL A 58 -9.60 2.78 11.66
N GLY A 59 -8.40 3.21 12.04
CA GLY A 59 -7.17 2.77 11.38
C GLY A 59 -7.00 1.24 11.38
N ALA A 60 -7.22 0.60 12.53
CA ALA A 60 -7.09 -0.86 12.67
C ALA A 60 -8.00 -1.67 11.73
N GLU A 61 -9.19 -1.15 11.40
CA GLU A 61 -10.12 -1.82 10.48
C GLU A 61 -9.60 -1.85 9.04
N THR A 62 -8.72 -0.91 8.66
CA THR A 62 -8.17 -0.87 7.31
C THR A 62 -7.31 -2.09 6.99
N ARG A 63 -6.79 -2.82 7.98
CA ARG A 63 -6.03 -4.06 7.74
C ARG A 63 -6.90 -5.12 7.07
N TRP A 64 -8.18 -5.21 7.46
CA TRP A 64 -9.13 -6.08 6.79
C TRP A 64 -9.45 -5.61 5.38
N THR A 65 -9.59 -4.30 5.18
CA THR A 65 -9.80 -3.70 3.85
C THR A 65 -8.61 -3.95 2.92
N GLN A 66 -7.38 -3.87 3.44
CA GLN A 66 -6.14 -4.17 2.71
C GLN A 66 -6.11 -5.63 2.27
N GLY A 67 -6.40 -6.57 3.20
CA GLY A 67 -6.45 -7.98 2.84
C GLY A 67 -7.57 -8.32 1.86
N LEU A 68 -8.69 -7.61 1.91
CA LEU A 68 -9.76 -7.75 0.93
C LEU A 68 -9.34 -7.31 -0.48
N ASP A 69 -8.65 -6.16 -0.64
CA ASP A 69 -8.13 -5.72 -1.94
C ASP A 69 -7.07 -6.70 -2.47
N VAL A 70 -6.13 -7.11 -1.62
CA VAL A 70 -5.10 -8.10 -1.96
C VAL A 70 -5.73 -9.43 -2.38
N PHE A 71 -6.74 -9.91 -1.65
CA PHE A 71 -7.46 -11.14 -1.96
C PHE A 71 -8.11 -11.07 -3.34
N GLY A 72 -8.81 -9.99 -3.68
CA GLY A 72 -9.40 -9.80 -5.01
C GLY A 72 -8.33 -9.82 -6.12
N ARG A 73 -7.17 -9.20 -5.90
CA ARG A 73 -6.04 -9.25 -6.85
C ARG A 73 -5.48 -10.65 -7.00
N GLN A 74 -5.34 -11.40 -5.90
CA GLN A 74 -4.82 -12.76 -5.92
C GLN A 74 -5.79 -13.75 -6.58
N VAL A 75 -7.10 -13.58 -6.38
CA VAL A 75 -8.12 -14.34 -7.13
C VAL A 75 -7.96 -14.12 -8.64
N GLY A 76 -7.77 -12.87 -9.07
CA GLY A 76 -7.52 -12.58 -10.49
C GLY A 76 -6.25 -13.24 -11.02
N ARG A 77 -5.15 -13.21 -10.26
CA ARG A 77 -3.89 -13.88 -10.63
C ARG A 77 -4.04 -15.39 -10.71
N ALA A 78 -4.70 -16.01 -9.74
CA ALA A 78 -4.95 -17.43 -9.73
C ALA A 78 -5.79 -17.87 -10.94
N ALA A 79 -6.81 -17.10 -11.30
CA ALA A 79 -7.60 -17.34 -12.51
C ALA A 79 -6.79 -17.17 -13.80
N THR A 80 -5.97 -16.12 -13.92
CA THR A 80 -5.07 -15.94 -15.07
C THR A 80 -4.06 -17.08 -15.18
N ALA A 81 -3.45 -17.50 -14.06
CA ALA A 81 -2.51 -18.61 -14.03
C ALA A 81 -3.16 -19.93 -14.47
N ARG A 82 -4.37 -20.23 -13.97
CA ARG A 82 -5.13 -21.42 -14.39
C ARG A 82 -5.51 -21.39 -15.86
N CYS A 83 -5.87 -20.24 -16.41
CA CYS A 83 -6.09 -20.11 -17.86
C CYS A 83 -4.84 -20.42 -18.67
N ALA A 84 -3.70 -19.86 -18.24
CA ALA A 84 -2.42 -20.06 -18.91
C ALA A 84 -1.97 -21.52 -18.85
N GLU A 85 -2.14 -22.17 -17.70
CA GLU A 85 -1.88 -23.60 -17.51
C GLU A 85 -2.72 -24.46 -18.46
N ARG A 86 -4.04 -24.22 -18.55
CA ARG A 86 -4.92 -24.92 -19.50
C ARG A 86 -4.51 -24.73 -20.96
N LYS A 87 -3.89 -23.59 -21.30
CA LYS A 87 -3.39 -23.28 -22.66
C LYS A 87 -1.94 -23.73 -22.88
N GLY A 88 -1.26 -24.21 -21.84
CA GLY A 88 0.15 -24.58 -21.87
C GLY A 88 1.09 -23.41 -22.16
N ILE A 89 0.73 -22.18 -21.76
CA ILE A 89 1.52 -20.97 -22.03
C ILE A 89 2.17 -20.41 -20.77
N ALA A 90 3.36 -19.83 -20.93
CA ALA A 90 4.00 -19.04 -19.90
C ALA A 90 3.38 -17.63 -19.86
N LEU A 91 3.20 -17.11 -18.65
CA LEU A 91 2.81 -15.72 -18.42
C LEU A 91 4.07 -14.85 -18.19
N PRO A 92 4.06 -13.59 -18.62
CA PRO A 92 5.06 -12.62 -18.20
C PRO A 92 5.11 -12.50 -16.67
N ALA A 93 6.29 -12.16 -16.13
CA ALA A 93 6.41 -11.85 -14.71
C ALA A 93 5.58 -10.60 -14.36
N ASP A 94 4.71 -10.72 -13.35
CA ASP A 94 3.91 -9.61 -12.83
C ASP A 94 4.45 -9.16 -11.47
N ILE A 95 4.38 -7.86 -11.19
CA ILE A 95 4.76 -7.28 -9.90
C ILE A 95 3.89 -7.92 -8.80
N PRO A 96 4.43 -8.52 -7.72
CA PRO A 96 3.63 -9.09 -6.63
C PRO A 96 2.66 -8.07 -6.01
N PRO A 97 1.47 -8.48 -5.53
CA PRO A 97 0.62 -7.58 -4.77
C PRO A 97 1.28 -7.31 -3.40
N ALA A 98 0.94 -6.18 -2.80
CA ALA A 98 1.39 -5.80 -1.47
C ALA A 98 0.20 -5.25 -0.68
N PHE A 99 0.26 -5.36 0.65
CA PHE A 99 -0.68 -4.67 1.54
C PHE A 99 -0.33 -3.18 1.56
N ILE A 100 -1.03 -2.40 0.73
CA ILE A 100 -0.84 -0.95 0.62
C ILE A 100 -1.69 -0.24 1.67
N ARG A 101 -1.07 0.63 2.46
CA ARG A 101 -1.74 1.36 3.53
C ARG A 101 -2.73 2.40 2.99
N PHE A 102 -3.85 2.58 3.71
CA PHE A 102 -4.86 3.59 3.42
C PHE A 102 -4.67 4.82 4.32
N PHE A 103 -4.00 5.85 3.83
CA PHE A 103 -3.72 7.06 4.62
C PHE A 103 -4.93 8.00 4.84
N GLU A 104 -6.08 7.73 4.21
CA GLU A 104 -7.34 8.39 4.57
C GLU A 104 -7.86 7.92 5.95
N LEU A 105 -7.48 6.71 6.37
CA LEU A 105 -7.79 6.13 7.68
C LEU A 105 -6.54 5.43 8.23
N PRO A 106 -5.51 6.18 8.61
CA PRO A 106 -4.22 5.61 8.91
C PRO A 106 -4.29 4.81 10.22
N ASP A 107 -3.80 3.57 10.19
CA ASP A 107 -3.48 2.83 11.42
C ASP A 107 -2.18 3.34 12.01
N LEU A 108 -2.27 4.37 12.86
CA LEU A 108 -1.09 5.06 13.37
C LEU A 108 -0.17 4.15 14.18
N ASP A 109 -0.71 3.21 14.96
CA ASP A 109 0.12 2.30 15.76
C ASP A 109 0.84 1.29 14.87
N PHE A 110 0.19 0.83 13.81
CA PHE A 110 0.80 -0.05 12.82
C PHE A 110 1.83 0.68 11.94
N VAL A 111 1.54 1.92 11.55
CA VAL A 111 2.46 2.80 10.82
C VAL A 111 3.69 3.14 11.65
N ALA A 112 3.52 3.39 12.96
CA ALA A 112 4.65 3.64 13.86
C ALA A 112 5.61 2.44 13.92
N ARG A 113 5.09 1.21 13.92
CA ARG A 113 5.89 -0.02 14.01
C ARG A 113 6.53 -0.42 12.67
N HIS A 114 5.77 -0.33 11.60
CA HIS A 114 6.12 -0.94 10.31
C HIS A 114 6.42 0.09 9.20
N GLY A 115 6.46 1.39 9.50
CA GLY A 115 6.81 2.44 8.54
C GLY A 115 5.65 2.94 7.66
N LEU A 116 5.97 3.46 6.46
CA LEU A 116 4.98 4.05 5.52
C LEU A 116 4.62 3.18 4.28
N SER A 117 5.44 2.19 3.90
CA SER A 117 5.24 1.36 2.69
C SER A 117 4.51 0.01 2.90
N ALA A 118 4.90 -1.04 2.18
CA ALA A 118 4.35 -2.39 2.35
C ALA A 118 4.71 -2.94 3.74
N SER A 119 3.74 -3.57 4.40
CA SER A 119 3.89 -3.98 5.80
C SER A 119 4.13 -5.47 6.00
N ALA A 120 3.79 -6.28 5.01
CA ALA A 120 3.98 -7.72 4.99
C ALA A 120 4.09 -8.21 3.55
N GLU A 121 4.76 -9.34 3.36
CA GLU A 121 4.77 -10.06 2.09
C GLU A 121 3.43 -10.75 1.88
N VAL A 122 2.86 -10.65 0.67
CA VAL A 122 1.65 -11.40 0.34
C VAL A 122 2.07 -12.81 -0.08
N PRO A 123 1.43 -13.88 0.44
CA PRO A 123 1.70 -15.24 0.01
C PRO A 123 1.56 -15.38 -1.50
N ALA A 124 2.57 -15.94 -2.15
CA ALA A 124 2.53 -16.21 -3.58
C ALA A 124 1.48 -17.29 -3.89
N VAL A 125 0.74 -17.09 -4.98
CA VAL A 125 -0.09 -18.17 -5.54
C VAL A 125 0.86 -19.14 -6.23
N ALA A 126 0.72 -20.44 -5.96
CA ALA A 126 1.55 -21.46 -6.58
C ALA A 126 1.39 -21.40 -8.11
N SER A 127 2.50 -21.23 -8.82
CA SER A 127 2.55 -21.36 -10.27
C SER A 127 2.90 -22.79 -10.64
N SER A 128 2.20 -23.35 -11.63
CA SER A 128 2.51 -24.67 -12.18
C SER A 128 3.91 -24.65 -12.81
N SER A 129 4.78 -25.59 -12.41
CA SER A 129 6.18 -25.69 -12.85
C SER A 129 6.37 -26.55 -14.11
N GLY A 130 5.30 -26.79 -14.86
CA GLY A 130 5.35 -27.58 -16.10
C GLY A 130 6.07 -26.84 -17.24
N PRO A 131 6.60 -27.56 -18.24
CA PRO A 131 7.15 -26.94 -19.44
C PRO A 131 6.04 -26.16 -20.16
N ALA A 132 6.17 -24.84 -20.19
CA ALA A 132 5.22 -23.94 -20.83
C ALA A 132 5.87 -23.27 -22.04
N ARG A 133 5.16 -23.22 -23.16
CA ARG A 133 5.63 -22.47 -24.34
C ARG A 133 5.39 -20.98 -24.15
N THR A 134 6.09 -20.16 -24.92
CA THR A 134 5.75 -18.74 -25.02
C THR A 134 4.36 -18.59 -25.64
N GLY A 135 3.46 -17.88 -24.93
CA GLY A 135 2.15 -17.51 -25.44
C GLY A 135 2.22 -16.30 -26.38
N SER A 136 1.35 -16.23 -27.37
CA SER A 136 1.14 -15.01 -28.15
C SER A 136 0.47 -13.91 -27.28
N ALA A 137 0.60 -12.65 -27.69
CA ALA A 137 -0.02 -11.53 -26.98
C ALA A 137 -1.53 -11.74 -26.77
N ALA A 138 -2.25 -12.18 -27.81
CA ALA A 138 -3.69 -12.44 -27.74
C ALA A 138 -4.06 -13.56 -26.74
N GLU A 139 -3.22 -14.59 -26.61
CA GLU A 139 -3.45 -15.66 -25.64
C GLU A 139 -3.24 -15.17 -24.20
N VAL A 140 -2.19 -14.38 -23.97
CA VAL A 140 -1.91 -13.76 -22.66
C VAL A 140 -3.04 -12.80 -22.28
N ASP A 141 -3.50 -11.96 -23.21
CA ASP A 141 -4.56 -11.00 -22.97
C ASP A 141 -5.90 -11.69 -22.67
N ALA A 142 -6.22 -12.79 -23.36
CA ALA A 142 -7.39 -13.60 -23.05
C ALA A 142 -7.35 -14.16 -21.61
N CYS A 143 -6.19 -14.65 -21.15
CA CYS A 143 -6.07 -15.13 -19.77
C CYS A 143 -6.08 -14.00 -18.73
N ARG A 144 -5.57 -12.81 -19.07
CA ARG A 144 -5.69 -11.62 -18.22
C ARG A 144 -7.15 -11.16 -18.12
N ALA A 145 -7.92 -11.24 -19.20
CA ALA A 145 -9.34 -10.94 -19.18
C ALA A 145 -10.13 -11.90 -18.28
N GLU A 146 -9.81 -13.20 -18.30
CA GLU A 146 -10.39 -14.18 -17.37
C GLU A 146 -10.08 -13.84 -15.90
N GLY A 147 -8.83 -13.49 -15.61
CA GLY A 147 -8.43 -13.04 -14.27
C GLY A 147 -9.12 -11.76 -13.83
N THR A 148 -9.28 -10.81 -14.76
CA THR A 148 -9.99 -9.56 -14.48
C THR A 148 -11.44 -9.82 -14.13
N LYS A 149 -12.12 -10.73 -14.85
CA LYS A 149 -13.50 -11.14 -14.57
C LYS A 149 -13.62 -11.85 -13.21
N ALA A 150 -12.67 -12.72 -12.86
CA ALA A 150 -12.64 -13.38 -11.56
C ALA A 150 -12.46 -12.38 -10.41
N ALA A 151 -11.52 -11.45 -10.54
CA ALA A 151 -11.31 -10.38 -9.56
C ALA A 151 -12.54 -9.46 -9.45
N ALA A 152 -13.16 -9.10 -10.58
CA ALA A 152 -14.39 -8.31 -10.61
C ALA A 152 -15.53 -9.00 -9.84
N THR A 153 -15.69 -10.31 -10.00
CA THR A 153 -16.72 -11.10 -9.27
C THR A 153 -16.60 -10.93 -7.75
N VAL A 154 -15.38 -10.87 -7.21
CA VAL A 154 -15.17 -10.62 -5.77
C VAL A 154 -15.38 -9.15 -5.43
N ARG A 155 -14.86 -8.23 -6.26
CA ARG A 155 -14.92 -6.79 -6.04
C ARG A 155 -16.34 -6.24 -6.09
N ASP A 156 -17.17 -6.73 -7.00
CA ASP A 156 -18.55 -6.28 -7.22
C ASP A 156 -19.43 -6.53 -6.00
N LEU A 157 -19.04 -7.45 -5.10
CA LEU A 157 -19.72 -7.69 -3.83
C LEU A 157 -19.69 -6.50 -2.87
N TYR A 158 -18.67 -5.64 -2.97
CA TYR A 158 -18.40 -4.62 -1.94
C TYR A 158 -17.96 -3.26 -2.47
N VAL A 159 -17.28 -3.21 -3.62
CA VAL A 159 -16.71 -1.97 -4.18
C VAL A 159 -17.76 -0.88 -4.38
N PRO A 160 -18.98 -1.14 -4.90
CA PRO A 160 -19.98 -0.09 -5.06
C PRO A 160 -20.37 0.58 -3.72
N LEU A 161 -20.53 -0.20 -2.66
CA LEU A 161 -20.87 0.32 -1.33
C LEU A 161 -19.67 1.02 -0.69
N GLN A 162 -18.48 0.46 -0.85
CA GLN A 162 -17.23 1.02 -0.35
C GLN A 162 -16.90 2.36 -1.03
N GLN A 163 -17.13 2.51 -2.33
CA GLN A 163 -16.92 3.78 -3.05
C GLN A 163 -17.85 4.88 -2.51
N GLN A 164 -19.12 4.56 -2.28
CA GLN A 164 -20.05 5.50 -1.65
C GLN A 164 -19.57 5.93 -0.26
N TRP A 165 -19.10 4.96 0.54
CA TRP A 165 -18.54 5.24 1.86
C TRP A 165 -17.30 6.13 1.83
N PHE A 166 -16.31 5.81 0.98
CA PHE A 166 -15.13 6.67 0.82
C PHE A 166 -15.51 8.06 0.29
N GLY A 167 -16.52 8.15 -0.58
CA GLY A 167 -17.09 9.42 -1.01
C GLY A 167 -17.72 10.23 0.15
N ARG A 168 -18.23 9.58 1.19
CA ARG A 168 -18.70 10.28 2.41
C ARG A 168 -17.54 10.72 3.28
N LEU A 169 -16.49 9.91 3.40
CA LEU A 169 -15.34 10.22 4.25
C LEU A 169 -14.64 11.52 3.85
N THR A 170 -14.62 11.86 2.55
CA THR A 170 -14.02 13.11 2.06
C THR A 170 -14.66 14.35 2.68
N SER A 171 -15.93 14.31 3.08
CA SER A 171 -16.60 15.43 3.74
C SER A 171 -15.97 15.82 5.08
N LEU A 172 -15.22 14.92 5.73
CA LEU A 172 -14.53 15.20 6.99
C LEU A 172 -13.28 16.07 6.82
N ARG A 173 -12.78 16.24 5.59
CA ARG A 173 -11.64 17.12 5.31
C ARG A 173 -11.96 18.58 5.61
N ASP A 174 -13.22 18.95 5.43
CA ASP A 174 -13.72 20.32 5.66
C ASP A 174 -14.35 20.48 7.06
N ASP A 175 -14.32 19.45 7.91
CA ASP A 175 -14.84 19.55 9.27
C ASP A 175 -14.00 20.56 10.09
N PRO A 176 -14.62 21.58 10.71
CA PRO A 176 -13.89 22.63 11.42
C PRO A 176 -13.00 22.12 12.56
N ALA A 177 -13.39 21.03 13.24
CA ALA A 177 -12.59 20.44 14.30
C ALA A 177 -11.37 19.70 13.72
N VAL A 178 -11.54 19.03 12.57
CA VAL A 178 -10.42 18.40 11.84
C VAL A 178 -9.45 19.45 11.34
N LEU A 179 -9.93 20.51 10.69
CA LEU A 179 -9.12 21.63 10.22
C LEU A 179 -8.38 22.30 11.39
N LYS A 180 -9.01 22.44 12.55
CA LYS A 180 -8.37 22.96 13.76
C LYS A 180 -7.25 22.04 14.25
N ALA A 181 -7.47 20.73 14.30
CA ALA A 181 -6.47 19.76 14.73
C ALA A 181 -5.26 19.73 13.80
N GLN A 182 -5.47 19.86 12.49
CA GLN A 182 -4.41 19.90 11.48
C GLN A 182 -3.46 21.10 11.62
N ARG A 183 -3.88 22.22 12.23
CA ARG A 183 -3.01 23.40 12.36
C ARG A 183 -1.74 23.15 13.19
N GLY A 184 -1.77 22.17 14.09
CA GLY A 184 -0.58 21.79 14.89
C GLY A 184 0.37 20.83 14.18
N LEU A 185 -0.01 20.29 13.02
CA LEU A 185 0.78 19.31 12.28
C LEU A 185 2.15 19.88 11.85
N PRO A 186 2.26 21.09 11.27
CA PRO A 186 3.54 21.63 10.80
C PRO A 186 4.55 21.79 11.92
N ASP A 187 4.14 22.31 13.07
CA ASP A 187 5.01 22.51 14.23
C ASP A 187 5.51 21.17 14.78
N CYS A 188 4.63 20.16 14.83
CA CYS A 188 5.01 18.81 15.26
C CYS A 188 6.04 18.16 14.33
N LEU A 189 5.86 18.31 13.01
CA LEU A 189 6.77 17.79 11.98
C LEU A 189 8.10 18.54 12.00
N ALA A 190 8.08 19.86 12.12
CA ALA A 190 9.28 20.70 12.22
C ALA A 190 10.12 20.37 13.45
N ALA A 191 9.48 20.16 14.61
CA ALA A 191 10.16 19.71 15.84
C ALA A 191 10.84 18.33 15.70
N ARG A 192 10.47 17.55 14.67
CA ARG A 192 11.06 16.25 14.31
C ARG A 192 11.96 16.32 13.07
N GLY A 193 12.36 17.52 12.65
CA GLY A 193 13.25 17.72 11.51
C GLY A 193 12.62 17.41 10.15
N VAL A 194 11.28 17.44 10.05
CA VAL A 194 10.55 17.24 8.80
C VAL A 194 9.89 18.55 8.37
N PRO A 195 10.45 19.27 7.36
CA PRO A 195 9.91 20.54 6.90
C PRO A 195 8.71 20.32 5.97
N ALA A 196 7.55 19.99 6.52
CA ALA A 196 6.31 19.81 5.79
C ALA A 196 5.18 20.66 6.39
N ARG A 197 4.36 21.26 5.52
CA ARG A 197 3.29 22.20 5.89
C ARG A 197 1.93 21.55 6.10
N ASP A 198 1.78 20.31 5.66
CA ASP A 198 0.56 19.53 5.76
C ASP A 198 0.89 18.05 5.54
N GLU A 199 -0.13 17.22 5.69
CA GLU A 199 -0.07 15.77 5.49
C GLU A 199 0.37 15.41 4.05
N GLN A 200 -0.13 16.13 3.04
CA GLN A 200 0.21 15.87 1.64
C GLN A 200 1.70 16.14 1.35
N THR A 201 2.21 17.27 1.84
CA THR A 201 3.62 17.67 1.71
C THR A 201 4.52 16.69 2.44
N PHE A 202 4.09 16.20 3.62
CA PHE A 202 4.79 15.14 4.33
C PHE A 202 4.88 13.87 3.48
N MET A 203 3.77 13.41 2.88
CA MET A 203 3.75 12.21 2.05
C MET A 203 4.64 12.34 0.81
N SER A 204 4.61 13.49 0.13
CA SER A 204 5.49 13.74 -1.02
C SER A 204 6.97 13.75 -0.64
N LEU A 205 7.32 14.31 0.53
CA LEU A 205 8.69 14.27 1.05
C LEU A 205 9.10 12.84 1.43
N ALA A 206 8.20 12.07 2.05
CA ALA A 206 8.44 10.69 2.43
C ALA A 206 8.70 9.81 1.20
N ASP A 207 7.86 9.90 0.17
CA ASP A 207 8.02 9.19 -1.11
C ASP A 207 9.37 9.52 -1.76
N ALA A 208 9.69 10.82 -1.85
CA ALA A 208 10.95 11.26 -2.44
C ALA A 208 12.20 10.83 -1.62
N ARG A 209 12.07 10.61 -0.31
CA ARG A 209 13.16 10.04 0.52
C ARG A 209 13.27 8.53 0.32
N GLN A 210 12.15 7.81 0.28
CA GLN A 210 12.12 6.37 0.05
C GLN A 210 12.70 6.00 -1.32
N GLN A 211 12.35 6.73 -2.37
CA GLN A 211 12.87 6.50 -3.73
C GLN A 211 14.39 6.74 -3.87
N ARG A 212 14.98 7.56 -2.99
CA ARG A 212 16.42 7.85 -3.00
C ARG A 212 17.23 7.01 -2.02
N ALA A 213 16.57 6.34 -1.07
CA ALA A 213 17.23 5.51 -0.09
C ALA A 213 17.88 4.30 -0.79
N ALA A 214 19.08 3.91 -0.35
CA ALA A 214 19.62 2.62 -0.75
C ALA A 214 18.72 1.50 -0.21
N ALA A 215 18.67 0.37 -0.90
CA ALA A 215 17.79 -0.76 -0.50
C ALA A 215 18.04 -1.23 0.95
N ALA A 216 19.29 -1.16 1.42
CA ALA A 216 19.66 -1.50 2.80
C ALA A 216 19.13 -0.49 3.84
N ASP A 217 18.99 0.78 3.47
CA ASP A 217 18.56 1.87 4.37
C ASP A 217 17.05 2.10 4.34
N LEU A 218 16.36 1.55 3.33
CA LEU A 218 14.94 1.75 3.13
C LEU A 218 14.13 1.36 4.39
N PRO A 219 14.28 0.17 5.00
CA PRO A 219 13.48 -0.19 6.17
C PRO A 219 13.63 0.79 7.36
N ALA A 220 14.85 1.27 7.60
CA ALA A 220 15.12 2.25 8.67
C ALA A 220 14.49 3.61 8.34
N THR A 221 14.62 4.05 7.07
CA THR A 221 14.01 5.30 6.58
C THR A 221 12.49 5.26 6.70
N GLU A 222 11.86 4.16 6.29
CA GLU A 222 10.41 3.97 6.38
C GLU A 222 9.91 4.01 7.81
N ARG A 223 10.60 3.33 8.73
CA ARG A 223 10.25 3.31 10.15
C ARG A 223 10.35 4.70 10.77
N ALA A 224 11.44 5.43 10.50
CA ALA A 224 11.63 6.78 11.04
C ALA A 224 10.54 7.74 10.55
N LEU A 225 10.19 7.68 9.27
CA LEU A 225 9.10 8.48 8.69
C LEU A 225 7.74 8.05 9.26
N GLY A 226 7.47 6.75 9.37
CA GLY A 226 6.22 6.21 9.92
C GLY A 226 6.01 6.60 11.38
N SER A 227 7.04 6.48 12.22
CA SER A 227 6.99 6.92 13.62
C SER A 227 6.74 8.43 13.75
N THR A 228 7.40 9.24 12.92
CA THR A 228 7.18 10.70 12.87
C THR A 228 5.75 11.04 12.48
N TYR A 229 5.25 10.42 11.41
CA TYR A 229 3.88 10.58 10.94
C TYR A 229 2.87 10.20 12.02
N ALA A 230 3.02 9.00 12.60
CA ALA A 230 2.12 8.49 13.62
C ALA A 230 2.06 9.39 14.86
N ALA A 231 3.20 9.87 15.33
CA ALA A 231 3.26 10.78 16.47
C ALA A 231 2.54 12.11 16.18
N CYS A 232 2.72 12.68 14.98
CA CYS A 232 2.15 13.97 14.64
C CYS A 232 0.69 13.93 14.17
N MET A 233 0.24 12.79 13.64
CA MET A 233 -1.15 12.61 13.23
C MET A 233 -2.07 12.14 14.37
N ARG A 234 -1.52 11.64 15.48
CA ARG A 234 -2.34 11.17 16.62
C ARG A 234 -3.37 12.21 17.13
N PRO A 235 -3.03 13.51 17.28
CA PRO A 235 -4.02 14.53 17.63
C PRO A 235 -5.11 14.75 16.56
N VAL A 236 -4.76 14.59 15.28
CA VAL A 236 -5.70 14.74 14.15
C VAL A 236 -6.66 13.55 14.11
N GLU A 237 -6.15 12.33 14.24
CA GLU A 237 -6.97 11.11 14.24
C GLU A 237 -7.84 10.99 15.49
N ALA A 238 -7.43 11.56 16.64
CA ALA A 238 -8.28 11.67 17.83
C ALA A 238 -9.57 12.47 17.56
N VAL A 239 -9.59 13.33 16.55
CA VAL A 239 -10.78 14.07 16.11
C VAL A 239 -11.49 13.38 14.94
N ARG A 240 -10.74 12.94 13.93
CA ARG A 240 -11.31 12.31 12.72
C ARG A 240 -12.00 10.98 13.05
N GLU A 241 -11.43 10.16 13.93
CA GLU A 241 -11.97 8.82 14.21
C GLU A 241 -13.38 8.83 14.80
N PRO A 242 -13.68 9.60 15.88
CA PRO A 242 -15.06 9.73 16.35
C PRO A 242 -16.02 10.28 15.30
N ALA A 243 -15.56 11.18 14.43
CA ALA A 243 -16.37 11.73 13.34
C ALA A 243 -16.71 10.67 12.28
N ARG A 244 -15.72 9.85 11.88
CA ARG A 244 -15.93 8.69 10.99
C ARG A 244 -16.88 7.66 11.59
N LEU A 245 -16.77 7.37 12.89
CA LEU A 245 -17.69 6.45 13.56
C LEU A 245 -19.13 6.95 13.51
N ARG A 246 -19.39 8.22 13.83
CA ARG A 246 -20.73 8.83 13.71
C ARG A 246 -21.25 8.81 12.27
N LEU A 247 -20.38 9.11 11.31
CA LEU A 247 -20.72 9.08 9.89
C LEU A 247 -21.08 7.66 9.44
N ARG A 248 -20.33 6.65 9.90
CA ARG A 248 -20.63 5.24 9.63
C ARG A 248 -22.00 4.87 10.19
N THR A 249 -22.31 5.23 11.43
CA THR A 249 -23.64 4.95 12.01
C THR A 249 -24.77 5.49 11.13
N ARG A 250 -24.65 6.72 10.62
CA ARG A 250 -25.64 7.29 9.69
C ARG A 250 -25.68 6.54 8.36
N PHE A 251 -24.52 6.28 7.77
CA PHE A 251 -24.41 5.54 6.51
C PHE A 251 -25.05 4.15 6.60
N LEU A 252 -24.84 3.43 7.70
CA LEU A 252 -25.45 2.12 7.93
C LEU A 252 -26.98 2.19 8.03
N ALA A 253 -27.52 3.27 8.58
CA ALA A 253 -28.96 3.49 8.64
C ALA A 253 -29.54 3.85 7.26
N GLU A 254 -28.85 4.72 6.50
CA GLU A 254 -29.23 5.13 5.16
C GLU A 254 -29.21 3.96 4.15
N HIS A 255 -28.26 3.03 4.31
CA HIS A 255 -28.06 1.86 3.43
C HIS A 255 -28.47 0.54 4.10
N ALA A 256 -29.48 0.56 4.97
CA ALA A 256 -29.80 -0.60 5.80
C ALA A 256 -30.11 -1.88 5.02
N ALA A 257 -30.69 -1.77 3.81
CA ALA A 257 -30.98 -2.92 2.96
C ALA A 257 -29.70 -3.56 2.39
N GLU A 258 -28.80 -2.75 1.84
CA GLU A 258 -27.52 -3.16 1.30
C GLU A 258 -26.63 -3.76 2.39
N ILE A 259 -26.65 -3.18 3.60
CA ILE A 259 -25.91 -3.70 4.75
C ILE A 259 -26.45 -5.06 5.21
N ARG A 260 -27.77 -5.26 5.19
CA ARG A 260 -28.35 -6.59 5.47
C ARG A 260 -27.88 -7.62 4.45
N THR A 261 -27.91 -7.28 3.16
CA THR A 261 -27.41 -8.15 2.09
C THR A 261 -25.92 -8.45 2.23
N LEU A 262 -25.11 -7.45 2.56
CA LEU A 262 -23.68 -7.63 2.80
C LEU A 262 -23.44 -8.61 3.94
N ARG A 263 -24.13 -8.43 5.07
CA ARG A 263 -23.96 -9.29 6.26
C ARG A 263 -24.32 -10.75 6.01
N THR A 264 -25.27 -11.03 5.13
CA THR A 264 -25.71 -12.40 4.85
C THR A 264 -24.90 -13.08 3.74
N THR A 265 -24.43 -12.33 2.75
CA THR A 265 -23.83 -12.93 1.53
C THR A 265 -22.31 -12.83 1.47
N PHE A 266 -21.70 -11.84 2.14
CA PHE A 266 -20.30 -11.48 1.89
C PHE A 266 -19.30 -12.56 2.30
N PHE A 267 -19.31 -13.00 3.57
CA PHE A 267 -18.39 -14.05 4.02
C PHE A 267 -18.59 -15.39 3.31
N PRO A 268 -19.81 -15.89 3.07
CA PRO A 268 -20.02 -17.06 2.22
C PRO A 268 -19.39 -16.92 0.84
N ALA A 269 -19.55 -15.76 0.18
CA ALA A 269 -18.97 -15.51 -1.14
C ALA A 269 -17.44 -15.48 -1.11
N LEU A 270 -16.83 -14.81 -0.12
CA LEU A 270 -15.36 -14.81 0.04
C LEU A 270 -14.81 -16.22 0.25
N ARG A 271 -15.46 -17.03 1.10
CA ARG A 271 -15.06 -18.43 1.33
C ARG A 271 -15.23 -19.29 0.09
N SER A 272 -16.23 -19.01 -0.76
CA SER A 272 -16.35 -19.69 -2.06
C SER A 272 -15.16 -19.34 -2.93
N ALA A 273 -14.85 -18.06 -3.08
CA ALA A 273 -13.69 -17.62 -3.87
C ALA A 273 -12.36 -18.21 -3.35
N GLU A 274 -12.17 -18.32 -2.03
CA GLU A 274 -10.98 -18.98 -1.46
C GLU A 274 -10.86 -20.43 -1.95
N ARG A 275 -11.95 -21.20 -1.89
CA ARG A 275 -11.98 -22.60 -2.35
C ARG A 275 -11.82 -22.71 -3.85
N ASP A 276 -12.60 -21.92 -4.58
CA ASP A 276 -12.68 -21.98 -6.03
C ASP A 276 -11.32 -21.66 -6.63
N TYR A 277 -10.58 -20.67 -6.12
CA TYR A 277 -9.29 -20.24 -6.66
C TYR A 277 -8.06 -20.76 -5.90
N GLY A 278 -8.23 -21.40 -4.74
CA GLY A 278 -7.11 -21.89 -3.92
C GLY A 278 -6.26 -20.76 -3.33
N VAL A 279 -6.88 -19.60 -3.09
CA VAL A 279 -6.21 -18.40 -2.58
C VAL A 279 -6.68 -18.17 -1.15
N PRO A 280 -5.79 -18.08 -0.15
CA PRO A 280 -6.20 -17.77 1.22
C PRO A 280 -6.51 -16.27 1.37
N LEU A 281 -7.58 -15.96 2.08
CA LEU A 281 -7.85 -14.61 2.58
C LEU A 281 -7.01 -14.36 3.85
N VAL A 282 -6.13 -13.37 3.77
CA VAL A 282 -5.15 -13.03 4.82
C VAL A 282 -5.08 -11.53 5.06
N PHE A 283 -4.71 -11.15 6.28
CA PHE A 283 -4.66 -9.75 6.73
C PHE A 283 -3.40 -9.47 7.54
N PRO A 284 -2.83 -8.25 7.48
CA PRO A 284 -1.79 -7.83 8.41
C PRO A 284 -2.31 -7.81 9.86
N GLU A 285 -1.56 -8.43 10.77
CA GLU A 285 -1.82 -8.45 12.20
C GLU A 285 -0.90 -7.46 12.96
N PRO A 286 -1.30 -7.01 14.18
CA PRO A 286 -0.57 -6.00 14.94
C PRO A 286 0.89 -6.34 15.26
#